data_AF-Q091A3-F1
#
_entry.id   AF-Q091A3-F1
#
_cell.length_a   1.000
_cell.length_b   1.000
_cell.length_c   1.000
_cell.angle_alpha   90.00
_cell.angle_beta   90.00
_cell.angle_gamma   90.00
#
_symmetry.space_group_name_H-M   'P 1'
#
loop_
_entity.id
_entity.type
_entity.pdbx_description
1 polymer ?
#
loop_
_entity_poly.entity_id
_entity_poly.type
_entity_poly.pdbx_seq_one_letter_code
_entity_poly.pdbx_strand_id
1 'polypeptide(L)'
;MRSLKTGVLFLLFSLMTACGQQLVEFPDDTNDPGDDAGSGGDAGSGGDAGSGGDAGISPTVVSTRPANAATSVAVNAPITATFSTEMNPATLSTAFTLRQDATFVAGDVAYLGTTATLTPKGNLAPGSVFTATISTASKDLEGHALATDYTWSFTTDAHIISPTVIASSPVNAATNVSTNKRIMATFNKGMNPATITTSTFTVYQGATAVAGAVTWSAATNEATFTPTLPLELSQTYTATISTGAQDAAGSSLATNHDWSFTTGACSQLPVELGSAGNFAVMAGSTVTSTGQTSVTGDLGVSSGTAITGFPPGKLIGAKHAGDPTAAQGIADLTAAYNNAAGRSLCPVTVAGNLGGQTLTPGLYKSTSSLAISEGDLTLDAKGDGDAVFIFQMASTLTTTAGRQVVLTGGARSTNIFWQVGTSATFGTTSSFQGTVMADQAITLNTGATLNGRALARIGAVALDDNTIVKPAP
;
A
#
# COMPACT_ATOMS: atom_id res chain seq x y z
N MET A 1 -20.77 -49.35 26.79
CA MET A 1 -21.27 -48.26 27.67
C MET A 1 -21.36 -47.00 26.81
N ARG A 2 -22.56 -46.63 26.32
CA ARG A 2 -23.30 -45.38 26.64
C ARG A 2 -22.37 -44.15 26.82
N SER A 3 -22.39 -43.18 25.88
CA SER A 3 -23.14 -41.88 25.92
C SER A 3 -22.26 -40.75 26.51
N LEU A 4 -22.15 -39.48 26.08
CA LEU A 4 -22.86 -38.60 25.13
C LEU A 4 -21.98 -37.35 24.77
N LYS A 5 -22.27 -36.77 23.59
CA LYS A 5 -22.06 -35.43 22.95
C LYS A 5 -21.69 -34.20 23.83
N THR A 6 -21.12 -33.06 23.36
CA THR A 6 -21.69 -32.08 22.37
C THR A 6 -20.75 -30.87 22.09
N GLY A 7 -20.85 -30.26 20.87
CA GLY A 7 -20.58 -28.82 20.52
C GLY A 7 -19.43 -28.58 19.53
N VAL A 8 -19.56 -28.41 18.18
CA VAL A 8 -20.34 -27.49 17.29
C VAL A 8 -19.81 -26.03 17.39
N LEU A 9 -19.34 -25.32 16.35
CA LEU A 9 -19.98 -24.96 15.07
C LEU A 9 -18.96 -24.42 14.01
N PHE A 10 -19.17 -24.80 12.74
CA PHE A 10 -18.53 -24.31 11.51
C PHE A 10 -19.64 -23.71 10.63
N LEU A 11 -19.39 -22.65 9.86
CA LEU A 11 -20.23 -22.37 8.68
C LEU A 11 -19.44 -21.65 7.57
N LEU A 12 -19.49 -22.26 6.38
CA LEU A 12 -19.05 -21.75 5.09
C LEU A 12 -20.26 -21.77 4.12
N PHE A 13 -20.33 -20.75 3.27
CA PHE A 13 -20.98 -20.61 1.95
C PHE A 13 -21.80 -21.80 1.37
N SER A 14 -22.98 -21.52 0.78
CA SER A 14 -23.15 -21.42 -0.69
C SER A 14 -24.63 -21.25 -1.14
N LEU A 15 -24.76 -20.95 -2.44
CA LEU A 15 -25.81 -20.41 -3.32
C LEU A 15 -27.07 -21.25 -3.64
N MET A 16 -28.07 -20.51 -4.18
CA MET A 16 -29.01 -20.80 -5.30
C MET A 16 -30.38 -21.51 -5.11
N THR A 17 -31.44 -20.74 -5.45
CA THR A 17 -32.45 -20.95 -6.51
C THR A 17 -33.62 -21.97 -6.40
N ALA A 18 -34.84 -21.39 -6.47
CA ALA A 18 -36.09 -21.77 -7.19
C ALA A 18 -37.14 -22.76 -6.63
N CYS A 19 -38.36 -22.55 -7.18
CA CYS A 19 -39.65 -23.27 -7.08
C CYS A 19 -40.47 -22.99 -5.81
N GLY A 20 -41.81 -22.89 -5.82
CA GLY A 20 -42.85 -23.17 -6.81
C GLY A 20 -44.21 -23.17 -6.06
N GLN A 21 -45.31 -22.95 -6.79
CA GLN A 21 -46.69 -22.74 -6.33
C GLN A 21 -47.34 -23.91 -5.57
N GLN A 22 -48.38 -23.65 -4.76
CA GLN A 22 -49.59 -24.51 -4.59
C GLN A 22 -50.72 -23.70 -3.91
N LEU A 23 -51.86 -23.37 -4.54
CA LEU A 23 -53.08 -24.14 -4.88
C LEU A 23 -54.03 -24.38 -3.68
N VAL A 24 -55.26 -23.84 -3.78
CA VAL A 24 -56.47 -24.40 -3.13
C VAL A 24 -57.67 -24.21 -4.06
N GLU A 25 -58.41 -25.30 -4.32
CA GLU A 25 -59.58 -25.43 -5.21
C GLU A 25 -60.94 -25.31 -4.46
N PHE A 26 -61.92 -24.72 -5.17
CA PHE A 26 -63.38 -24.92 -5.36
C PHE A 26 -64.26 -25.73 -4.36
N PRO A 27 -65.60 -25.43 -4.29
CA PRO A 27 -66.58 -25.88 -5.30
C PRO A 27 -67.68 -24.89 -5.74
N ASP A 28 -68.26 -25.28 -6.87
CA ASP A 28 -69.37 -24.80 -7.71
C ASP A 28 -70.76 -24.77 -7.00
N ASP A 29 -71.72 -23.95 -7.47
CA ASP A 29 -72.81 -24.39 -8.37
C ASP A 29 -74.07 -23.48 -8.38
N THR A 30 -74.58 -23.25 -9.60
CA THR A 30 -75.96 -22.92 -10.04
C THR A 30 -76.75 -21.71 -9.48
N ASN A 31 -77.15 -20.75 -10.33
CA ASN A 31 -78.46 -20.77 -11.02
C ASN A 31 -78.76 -19.42 -11.72
N ASP A 32 -78.97 -19.48 -13.03
CA ASP A 32 -79.80 -18.57 -13.84
C ASP A 32 -80.92 -19.45 -14.44
N PRO A 33 -82.19 -19.00 -14.47
CA PRO A 33 -82.70 -18.55 -15.77
C PRO A 33 -83.80 -17.45 -15.74
N GLY A 34 -83.75 -16.59 -16.76
CA GLY A 34 -84.91 -16.05 -17.50
C GLY A 34 -85.51 -14.74 -16.95
N ASP A 35 -86.11 -13.86 -17.74
CA ASP A 35 -86.42 -13.86 -19.16
C ASP A 35 -86.98 -12.45 -19.51
N ASP A 36 -86.79 -12.08 -20.78
CA ASP A 36 -87.71 -11.29 -21.60
C ASP A 36 -87.84 -9.75 -21.49
N ALA A 37 -88.19 -9.23 -22.66
CA ALA A 37 -87.96 -7.92 -23.24
C ALA A 37 -88.89 -6.79 -22.76
N GLY A 38 -88.44 -5.56 -23.02
CA GLY A 38 -89.29 -4.38 -22.96
C GLY A 38 -88.60 -3.17 -23.56
N SER A 39 -89.14 -2.69 -24.67
CA SER A 39 -88.61 -1.67 -25.57
C SER A 39 -88.67 -0.24 -25.03
N GLY A 40 -87.79 0.60 -25.59
CA GLY A 40 -88.21 1.86 -26.20
C GLY A 40 -87.94 3.15 -25.43
N GLY A 41 -87.35 4.11 -26.14
CA GLY A 41 -87.84 5.49 -26.08
C GLY A 41 -86.95 6.50 -25.38
N ASP A 42 -85.93 6.92 -26.12
CA ASP A 42 -85.21 8.19 -26.04
C ASP A 42 -86.10 9.43 -25.81
N ALA A 43 -85.68 10.33 -24.91
CA ALA A 43 -85.62 11.78 -25.15
C ALA A 43 -85.00 12.56 -23.96
N GLY A 44 -83.78 13.06 -24.17
CA GLY A 44 -83.52 14.50 -24.04
C GLY A 44 -83.23 15.13 -22.67
N SER A 45 -81.93 15.45 -22.49
CA SER A 45 -81.39 16.77 -22.09
C SER A 45 -81.41 17.22 -20.62
N GLY A 46 -80.20 17.53 -20.13
CA GLY A 46 -79.96 18.51 -19.07
C GLY A 46 -78.82 18.11 -18.16
N GLY A 47 -77.61 18.59 -18.44
CA GLY A 47 -76.40 18.20 -17.72
C GLY A 47 -76.31 18.74 -16.29
N ASP A 48 -75.39 18.15 -15.53
CA ASP A 48 -74.54 18.89 -14.61
C ASP A 48 -73.22 18.13 -14.44
N ALA A 49 -72.12 18.88 -14.52
CA ALA A 49 -70.77 18.39 -14.37
C ALA A 49 -70.42 18.34 -12.88
N GLY A 50 -70.45 17.15 -12.29
CA GLY A 50 -69.95 16.90 -10.94
C GLY A 50 -68.47 16.49 -10.97
N SER A 51 -67.58 17.47 -10.76
CA SER A 51 -66.16 17.29 -10.44
C SER A 51 -65.97 16.50 -9.14
N GLY A 52 -65.28 15.36 -9.22
CA GLY A 52 -64.72 14.63 -8.09
C GLY A 52 -63.21 14.51 -8.26
N GLY A 53 -62.49 15.57 -7.87
CA GLY A 53 -61.02 15.55 -7.83
C GLY A 53 -60.53 14.68 -6.67
N ASP A 54 -59.76 13.66 -7.01
CA ASP A 54 -58.96 12.89 -6.05
C ASP A 54 -57.92 13.83 -5.42
N ALA A 55 -58.01 14.07 -4.12
CA ALA A 55 -57.10 14.96 -3.40
C ALA A 55 -55.79 14.18 -3.13
N GLY A 56 -54.87 14.25 -4.08
CA GLY A 56 -53.56 13.61 -3.96
C GLY A 56 -52.80 14.05 -2.71
N ILE A 57 -52.19 13.08 -2.02
CA ILE A 57 -51.41 13.29 -0.79
C ILE A 57 -50.09 14.00 -1.11
N SER A 58 -49.89 15.20 -0.57
CA SER A 58 -48.61 15.90 -0.75
C SER A 58 -47.45 15.11 -0.13
N PRO A 59 -46.28 15.03 -0.80
CA PRO A 59 -45.10 14.38 -0.23
C PRO A 59 -44.67 15.08 1.06
N THR A 60 -44.08 14.32 1.98
CA THR A 60 -43.53 14.82 3.25
C THR A 60 -42.12 14.30 3.46
N VAL A 61 -41.29 15.06 4.19
CA VAL A 61 -39.97 14.60 4.64
C VAL A 61 -40.15 13.78 5.91
N VAL A 62 -39.83 12.49 5.85
CA VAL A 62 -39.98 11.53 6.95
C VAL A 62 -38.79 11.60 7.91
N SER A 63 -37.58 11.76 7.39
CA SER A 63 -36.36 11.87 8.21
C SER A 63 -35.24 12.58 7.49
N THR A 64 -34.37 13.23 8.25
CA THR A 64 -33.12 13.83 7.74
C THR A 64 -31.89 13.30 8.48
N ARG A 65 -30.76 13.30 7.77
CA ARG A 65 -29.43 13.08 8.37
C ARG A 65 -28.46 14.10 7.78
N PRO A 66 -27.77 14.91 8.58
CA PRO A 66 -27.89 15.04 10.03
C PRO A 66 -29.32 15.38 10.48
N ALA A 67 -29.70 14.91 11.66
CA ALA A 67 -31.00 15.24 12.25
C ALA A 67 -31.09 16.75 12.52
N ASN A 68 -32.31 17.29 12.60
CA ASN A 68 -32.49 18.70 12.95
C ASN A 68 -31.85 19.02 14.32
N ALA A 69 -31.11 20.14 14.37
CA ALA A 69 -30.30 20.60 15.49
C ALA A 69 -29.18 19.63 15.93
N ALA A 70 -28.78 18.67 15.09
CA ALA A 70 -27.63 17.81 15.40
C ALA A 70 -26.36 18.66 15.59
N THR A 71 -25.59 18.34 16.63
CA THR A 71 -24.27 18.93 16.89
C THR A 71 -23.16 17.93 16.59
N SER A 72 -21.92 18.40 16.48
CA SER A 72 -20.75 17.56 16.21
C SER A 72 -20.88 16.75 14.92
N VAL A 73 -21.54 17.33 13.91
CA VAL A 73 -21.64 16.73 12.59
C VAL A 73 -20.27 16.76 11.92
N ALA A 74 -19.84 15.63 11.36
CA ALA A 74 -18.62 15.59 10.59
C ALA A 74 -18.70 16.58 9.41
N VAL A 75 -17.66 17.39 9.20
CA VAL A 75 -17.59 18.40 8.15
C VAL A 75 -17.70 17.86 6.72
N ASN A 76 -17.56 16.54 6.54
CA ASN A 76 -17.74 15.82 5.27
C ASN A 76 -19.01 14.93 5.26
N ALA A 77 -19.92 15.09 6.22
CA ALA A 77 -21.12 14.26 6.30
C ALA A 77 -22.05 14.52 5.09
N PRO A 78 -22.58 13.46 4.44
CA PRO A 78 -23.61 13.63 3.43
C PRO A 78 -24.90 14.12 4.08
N ILE A 79 -25.62 15.01 3.37
CA ILE A 79 -26.86 15.61 3.86
C ILE A 79 -28.04 14.93 3.16
N THR A 80 -28.78 14.10 3.87
CA THR A 80 -29.84 13.26 3.32
C THR A 80 -31.22 13.63 3.83
N ALA A 81 -32.23 13.49 2.98
CA ALA A 81 -33.64 13.57 3.32
C ALA A 81 -34.39 12.38 2.71
N THR A 82 -35.19 11.69 3.51
CA THR A 82 -36.06 10.58 3.09
C THR A 82 -37.50 11.06 3.04
N PHE A 83 -38.19 10.76 1.94
CA PHE A 83 -39.55 11.23 1.66
C PHE A 83 -40.60 10.13 1.87
N SER A 84 -41.86 10.52 2.04
CA SER A 84 -43.00 9.61 2.20
C SER A 84 -43.43 8.92 0.90
N THR A 85 -43.03 9.47 -0.25
CA THR A 85 -43.31 8.96 -1.60
C THR A 85 -42.09 9.14 -2.50
N GLU A 86 -42.13 8.59 -3.71
CA GLU A 86 -41.08 8.83 -4.70
C GLU A 86 -41.17 10.25 -5.28
N MET A 87 -40.06 10.97 -5.23
CA MET A 87 -39.91 12.33 -5.73
C MET A 87 -39.43 12.35 -7.18
N ASN A 88 -39.81 13.39 -7.93
CA ASN A 88 -39.25 13.66 -9.25
C ASN A 88 -37.81 14.21 -9.12
N PRO A 89 -36.78 13.49 -9.61
CA PRO A 89 -35.38 13.89 -9.44
C PRO A 89 -35.04 15.25 -10.08
N ALA A 90 -35.73 15.62 -11.16
CA ALA A 90 -35.45 16.86 -11.89
C ALA A 90 -35.87 18.12 -11.09
N THR A 91 -36.99 18.03 -10.38
CA THR A 91 -37.46 19.15 -9.54
C THR A 91 -36.70 19.18 -8.21
N LEU A 92 -36.40 18.01 -7.64
CA LEU A 92 -35.71 17.89 -6.36
C LEU A 92 -34.26 18.37 -6.40
N SER A 93 -33.52 18.07 -7.47
CA SER A 93 -32.11 18.44 -7.62
C SER A 93 -31.86 19.95 -7.63
N THR A 94 -32.87 20.75 -8.02
CA THR A 94 -32.78 22.22 -8.02
C THR A 94 -33.37 22.86 -6.77
N ALA A 95 -34.22 22.13 -6.04
CA ALA A 95 -34.94 22.61 -4.87
C ALA A 95 -34.28 22.26 -3.53
N PHE A 96 -33.35 21.30 -3.50
CA PHE A 96 -32.58 20.93 -2.31
C PHE A 96 -31.28 21.74 -2.24
N THR A 97 -31.20 22.65 -1.27
CA THR A 97 -30.07 23.56 -1.08
C THR A 97 -29.49 23.48 0.33
N LEU A 98 -28.21 23.84 0.46
CA LEU A 98 -27.51 23.97 1.73
C LEU A 98 -26.93 25.37 1.86
N ARG A 99 -27.08 26.00 3.02
CA ARG A 99 -26.54 27.33 3.32
C ARG A 99 -25.71 27.35 4.59
N GLN A 100 -24.69 28.19 4.59
CA GLN A 100 -24.02 28.68 5.79
C GLN A 100 -24.40 30.14 5.94
N ASP A 101 -25.16 30.46 6.99
CA ASP A 101 -25.80 31.77 7.13
C ASP A 101 -26.57 32.17 5.85
N ALA A 102 -26.19 33.27 5.19
CA ALA A 102 -26.81 33.73 3.95
C ALA A 102 -26.20 33.11 2.68
N THR A 103 -25.08 32.39 2.77
CA THR A 103 -24.29 31.94 1.61
C THR A 103 -24.66 30.52 1.22
N PHE A 104 -24.83 30.26 -0.08
CA PHE A 104 -25.03 28.90 -0.58
C PHE A 104 -23.74 28.09 -0.55
N VAL A 105 -23.83 26.85 -0.07
CA VAL A 105 -22.77 25.85 -0.15
C VAL A 105 -23.01 25.02 -1.41
N ALA A 106 -22.04 25.02 -2.32
CA ALA A 106 -22.14 24.22 -3.54
C ALA A 106 -22.14 22.72 -3.20
N GLY A 107 -23.07 21.97 -3.78
CA GLY A 107 -23.18 20.52 -3.62
C GLY A 107 -23.94 19.90 -4.77
N ASP A 108 -23.74 18.60 -4.96
CA ASP A 108 -24.45 17.81 -5.96
C ASP A 108 -25.53 16.97 -5.27
N VAL A 109 -26.73 16.95 -5.85
CA VAL A 109 -27.88 16.22 -5.30
C VAL A 109 -28.09 14.93 -6.10
N ALA A 110 -28.02 13.79 -5.42
CA ALA A 110 -28.38 12.48 -5.95
C ALA A 110 -29.68 11.99 -5.30
N TYR A 111 -30.46 11.19 -6.03
CA TYR A 111 -31.72 10.64 -5.54
C TYR A 111 -31.82 9.15 -5.86
N LEU A 112 -32.16 8.34 -4.86
CA LEU A 112 -32.31 6.88 -5.00
C LEU A 112 -33.45 6.37 -4.12
N GLY A 113 -34.41 5.66 -4.72
CA GLY A 113 -35.63 5.20 -4.05
C GLY A 113 -36.44 6.38 -3.53
N THR A 114 -36.53 6.54 -2.20
CA THR A 114 -37.18 7.67 -1.52
C THR A 114 -36.20 8.63 -0.84
N THR A 115 -34.89 8.52 -1.10
CA THR A 115 -33.86 9.31 -0.38
C THR A 115 -33.06 10.21 -1.32
N ALA A 116 -33.06 11.50 -1.02
CA ALA A 116 -32.13 12.48 -1.61
C ALA A 116 -30.87 12.60 -0.76
N THR A 117 -29.73 12.75 -1.42
CA THR A 117 -28.42 12.99 -0.80
C THR A 117 -27.75 14.18 -1.47
N LEU A 118 -27.59 15.28 -0.73
CA LEU A 118 -26.76 16.42 -1.11
C LEU A 118 -25.34 16.18 -0.60
N THR A 119 -24.39 16.15 -1.53
CA THR A 119 -22.96 16.01 -1.26
C THR A 119 -22.26 17.35 -1.50
N PRO A 120 -21.79 18.06 -0.47
CA PRO A 120 -21.03 19.29 -0.63
C PRO A 120 -19.78 19.08 -1.50
N LYS A 121 -19.43 20.07 -2.35
CA LYS A 121 -18.25 20.00 -3.23
C LYS A 121 -16.91 20.15 -2.49
N GLY A 122 -16.97 20.64 -1.26
CA GLY A 122 -15.84 20.75 -0.34
C GLY A 122 -16.31 20.59 1.10
N ASN A 123 -15.37 20.43 2.04
CA ASN A 123 -15.70 20.28 3.45
C ASN A 123 -16.42 21.52 3.99
N LEU A 124 -17.42 21.27 4.83
CA LEU A 124 -18.14 22.31 5.55
C LEU A 124 -17.20 22.99 6.57
N ALA A 125 -17.38 24.29 6.79
CA ALA A 125 -16.63 25.01 7.81
C ALA A 125 -16.84 24.37 9.21
N PRO A 126 -15.77 24.15 10.01
CA PRO A 126 -15.89 23.55 11.35
C PRO A 126 -16.60 24.51 12.34
N GLY A 127 -17.20 23.92 13.39
CA GLY A 127 -17.90 24.65 14.44
C GLY A 127 -19.01 25.59 13.96
N SER A 128 -19.52 25.38 12.75
CA SER A 128 -20.40 26.31 12.04
C SER A 128 -21.79 25.72 11.86
N VAL A 129 -22.82 26.57 11.84
CA VAL A 129 -24.20 26.17 11.63
C VAL A 129 -24.53 26.17 10.15
N PHE A 130 -25.10 25.07 9.67
CA PHE A 130 -25.60 24.94 8.31
C PHE A 130 -27.10 24.70 8.33
N THR A 131 -27.79 25.28 7.35
CA THR A 131 -29.23 25.14 7.16
C THR A 131 -29.48 24.50 5.80
N ALA A 132 -30.11 23.34 5.80
CA ALA A 132 -30.58 22.68 4.61
C ALA A 132 -32.05 23.03 4.36
N THR A 133 -32.40 23.24 3.10
CA THR A 133 -33.76 23.61 2.66
C THR A 133 -34.15 22.76 1.47
N ILE A 134 -35.32 22.11 1.56
CA ILE A 134 -36.00 21.52 0.41
C ILE A 134 -37.27 22.35 0.18
N SER A 135 -37.30 23.08 -0.93
CA SER A 135 -38.41 24.00 -1.20
C SER A 135 -39.65 23.30 -1.78
N THR A 136 -40.77 24.01 -1.72
CA THR A 136 -42.05 23.66 -2.38
C THR A 136 -41.95 23.48 -3.91
N ALA A 137 -40.81 23.81 -4.53
CA ALA A 137 -40.58 23.47 -5.93
C ALA A 137 -40.36 21.96 -6.16
N SER A 138 -40.03 21.19 -5.11
CA SER A 138 -39.89 19.73 -5.20
C SER A 138 -41.25 19.06 -5.31
N LYS A 139 -41.41 18.18 -6.31
CA LYS A 139 -42.66 17.47 -6.61
C LYS A 139 -42.48 15.96 -6.59
N ASP A 140 -43.53 15.21 -6.28
CA ASP A 140 -43.61 13.77 -6.55
C ASP A 140 -43.75 13.47 -8.06
N LEU A 141 -43.86 12.19 -8.41
CA LEU A 141 -44.04 11.75 -9.80
C LEU A 141 -45.42 12.14 -10.36
N GLU A 142 -46.42 12.26 -9.48
CA GLU A 142 -47.79 12.68 -9.78
C GLU A 142 -47.96 14.21 -9.90
N GLY A 143 -46.91 14.98 -9.56
CA GLY A 143 -46.85 16.42 -9.70
C GLY A 143 -47.26 17.22 -8.45
N HIS A 144 -47.55 16.57 -7.32
CA HIS A 144 -47.84 17.22 -6.06
C HIS A 144 -46.56 17.76 -5.42
N ALA A 145 -46.60 19.04 -5.04
CA ALA A 145 -45.50 19.71 -4.35
C ALA A 145 -45.49 19.39 -2.86
N LEU A 146 -44.32 19.58 -2.21
CA LEU A 146 -44.27 19.77 -0.76
C LEU A 146 -45.23 20.90 -0.35
N ALA A 147 -45.97 20.71 0.75
CA ALA A 147 -46.93 21.70 1.21
C ALA A 147 -46.27 23.00 1.72
N THR A 148 -45.06 22.89 2.30
CA THR A 148 -44.24 24.01 2.77
C THR A 148 -42.77 23.68 2.60
N ASP A 149 -41.90 24.70 2.58
CA ASP A 149 -40.46 24.50 2.57
C ASP A 149 -40.03 23.73 3.83
N TYR A 150 -39.32 22.63 3.64
CA TYR A 150 -38.77 21.86 4.75
C TYR A 150 -37.36 22.37 5.05
N THR A 151 -37.15 22.88 6.26
CA THR A 151 -35.87 23.42 6.71
C THR A 151 -35.38 22.71 7.96
N TRP A 152 -34.10 22.41 8.01
CA TRP A 152 -33.44 21.91 9.22
C TRP A 152 -32.02 22.43 9.30
N SER A 153 -31.51 22.53 10.53
CA SER A 153 -30.15 22.99 10.78
C SER A 153 -29.32 21.92 11.46
N PHE A 154 -28.00 22.02 11.34
CA PHE A 154 -27.04 21.22 12.09
C PHE A 154 -25.75 22.01 12.30
N THR A 155 -24.99 21.66 13.33
CA THR A 155 -23.71 22.29 13.67
C THR A 155 -22.58 21.29 13.43
N THR A 156 -21.60 21.69 12.62
CA THR A 156 -20.39 20.89 12.41
C THR A 156 -19.52 20.84 13.66
N ASP A 157 -18.73 19.78 13.81
CA ASP A 157 -17.84 19.65 14.96
C ASP A 157 -16.81 20.79 15.01
N ALA A 158 -16.60 21.35 16.20
CA ALA A 158 -15.55 22.34 16.49
C ALA A 158 -14.24 21.66 16.92
N HIS A 159 -14.29 20.40 17.38
CA HIS A 159 -13.13 19.62 17.83
C HIS A 159 -12.48 18.86 16.68
N ILE A 160 -11.81 19.61 15.81
CA ILE A 160 -10.81 19.02 14.95
C ILE A 160 -9.54 18.82 15.77
N ILE A 161 -9.30 17.60 16.25
CA ILE A 161 -7.98 17.21 16.77
C ILE A 161 -7.00 17.46 15.62
N SER A 162 -6.19 18.52 15.69
CA SER A 162 -5.27 18.85 14.61
C SER A 162 -4.35 17.65 14.33
N PRO A 163 -4.09 17.34 13.06
CA PRO A 163 -3.05 16.38 12.74
C PRO A 163 -1.70 16.87 13.29
N THR A 164 -0.93 15.92 13.82
CA THR A 164 0.41 16.17 14.33
C THR A 164 1.35 15.09 13.80
N VAL A 165 2.57 15.48 13.44
CA VAL A 165 3.65 14.52 13.18
C VAL A 165 4.13 13.97 14.52
N ILE A 166 4.03 12.65 14.69
CA ILE A 166 4.41 11.95 15.94
C ILE A 166 5.78 11.29 15.84
N ALA A 167 6.28 11.06 14.63
CA ALA A 167 7.61 10.52 14.37
C ALA A 167 8.14 11.00 13.02
N SER A 168 9.47 11.16 12.93
CA SER A 168 10.19 11.42 11.69
C SER A 168 11.29 10.39 11.49
N SER A 169 11.58 10.05 10.23
CA SER A 169 12.74 9.26 9.84
C SER A 169 13.41 9.93 8.64
N PRO A 170 14.67 10.38 8.72
CA PRO A 170 15.52 10.37 9.91
C PRO A 170 14.89 11.12 11.10
N VAL A 171 15.25 10.69 12.31
CA VAL A 171 14.89 11.42 13.53
C VAL A 171 15.55 12.80 13.53
N ASN A 172 14.95 13.76 14.24
CA ASN A 172 15.52 15.10 14.30
C ASN A 172 16.97 15.09 14.82
N ALA A 173 17.83 15.86 14.16
CA ALA A 173 19.27 15.93 14.35
C ALA A 173 20.04 14.61 14.15
N ALA A 174 19.47 13.63 13.43
CA ALA A 174 20.19 12.41 13.08
C ALA A 174 21.47 12.72 12.28
N THR A 175 22.56 12.04 12.62
CA THR A 175 23.85 12.11 11.91
C THR A 175 24.16 10.79 11.22
N ASN A 176 25.08 10.79 10.27
CA ASN A 176 25.47 9.60 9.51
C ASN A 176 24.31 8.95 8.76
N VAL A 177 23.36 9.77 8.30
CA VAL A 177 22.23 9.31 7.49
C VAL A 177 22.73 8.89 6.11
N SER A 178 22.23 7.77 5.60
CA SER A 178 22.56 7.29 4.25
C SER A 178 22.07 8.26 3.19
N THR A 179 22.84 8.43 2.12
CA THR A 179 22.54 9.38 1.03
C THR A 179 21.36 8.95 0.15
N ASN A 180 20.98 7.68 0.18
CA ASN A 180 19.78 7.13 -0.46
C ASN A 180 18.56 7.08 0.47
N LYS A 181 18.63 7.69 1.67
CA LYS A 181 17.57 7.61 2.68
C LYS A 181 16.28 8.25 2.19
N ARG A 182 15.18 7.51 2.32
CA ARG A 182 13.83 8.07 2.22
C ARG A 182 13.47 8.82 3.50
N ILE A 183 12.79 9.95 3.34
CA ILE A 183 12.48 10.88 4.42
C ILE A 183 10.99 10.74 4.73
N MET A 184 10.64 10.42 5.97
CA MET A 184 9.32 9.93 6.35
C MET A 184 8.79 10.72 7.54
N ALA A 185 7.48 10.94 7.56
CA ALA A 185 6.76 11.56 8.65
C ALA A 185 5.50 10.74 8.96
N THR A 186 5.38 10.28 10.20
CA THR A 186 4.21 9.53 10.70
C THR A 186 3.28 10.47 11.44
N PHE A 187 1.99 10.42 11.13
CA PHE A 187 0.97 11.28 11.72
C PHE A 187 0.16 10.54 12.79
N ASN A 188 -0.38 11.28 13.75
CA ASN A 188 -1.28 10.73 14.78
C ASN A 188 -2.60 10.19 14.20
N LYS A 189 -2.94 10.53 12.96
CA LYS A 189 -4.17 10.12 12.28
C LYS A 189 -4.01 10.15 10.77
N GLY A 190 -5.02 9.63 10.06
CA GLY A 190 -5.08 9.65 8.61
C GLY A 190 -5.13 11.07 8.03
N MET A 191 -4.32 11.34 7.01
CA MET A 191 -4.27 12.60 6.28
C MET A 191 -5.03 12.51 4.95
N ASN A 192 -5.39 13.66 4.37
CA ASN A 192 -5.88 13.74 2.99
C ASN A 192 -4.69 13.67 2.03
N PRO A 193 -4.56 12.57 1.24
CA PRO A 193 -3.40 12.37 0.36
C PRO A 193 -3.24 13.49 -0.68
N ALA A 194 -4.32 14.14 -1.11
CA ALA A 194 -4.27 15.24 -2.07
C ALA A 194 -3.56 16.49 -1.53
N THR A 195 -3.41 16.59 -0.20
CA THR A 195 -2.73 17.72 0.46
C THR A 195 -1.34 17.37 0.96
N ILE A 196 -0.91 16.11 0.85
CA ILE A 196 0.44 15.65 1.17
C ILE A 196 1.21 15.53 -0.14
N THR A 197 1.84 16.62 -0.56
CA THR A 197 2.51 16.73 -1.86
C THR A 197 3.88 17.40 -1.69
N THR A 198 4.62 17.60 -2.77
CA THR A 198 5.91 18.29 -2.76
C THR A 198 5.83 19.77 -2.38
N SER A 199 4.63 20.37 -2.31
CA SER A 199 4.46 21.73 -1.78
C SER A 199 4.26 21.78 -0.26
N THR A 200 3.85 20.67 0.36
CA THR A 200 3.56 20.58 1.80
C THR A 200 4.53 19.67 2.55
N PHE A 201 5.22 18.76 1.86
CA PHE A 201 6.36 18.02 2.37
C PHE A 201 7.60 18.37 1.53
N THR A 202 8.43 19.25 2.06
CA THR A 202 9.62 19.76 1.38
C THR A 202 10.90 19.30 2.08
N VAL A 203 12.00 19.26 1.33
CA VAL A 203 13.34 18.98 1.83
C VAL A 203 14.30 19.98 1.20
N TYR A 204 15.11 20.64 2.02
CA TYR A 204 16.04 21.68 1.60
C TYR A 204 17.45 21.41 2.12
N GLN A 205 18.45 21.79 1.33
CA GLN A 205 19.85 21.92 1.73
C GLN A 205 20.18 23.41 1.80
N GLY A 206 20.14 24.00 3.00
CA GLY A 206 20.18 25.45 3.14
C GLY A 206 19.02 26.10 2.36
N ALA A 207 19.33 26.88 1.33
CA ALA A 207 18.33 27.54 0.48
C ALA A 207 17.94 26.73 -0.78
N THR A 208 18.64 25.62 -1.07
CA THR A 208 18.42 24.82 -2.28
C THR A 208 17.37 23.73 -2.02
N ALA A 209 16.30 23.71 -2.82
CA ALA A 209 15.30 22.65 -2.73
C ALA A 209 15.85 21.33 -3.28
N VAL A 210 15.61 20.23 -2.56
CA VAL A 210 15.89 18.87 -3.04
C VAL A 210 14.70 18.41 -3.88
N ALA A 211 14.95 17.93 -5.09
CA ALA A 211 13.91 17.34 -5.92
C ALA A 211 13.55 15.94 -5.40
N GLY A 212 12.26 15.62 -5.37
CA GLY A 212 11.75 14.33 -4.90
C GLY A 212 10.28 14.12 -5.20
N ALA A 213 9.81 12.91 -4.93
CA ALA A 213 8.40 12.55 -4.99
C ALA A 213 7.84 12.31 -3.58
N VAL A 214 6.59 12.67 -3.36
CA VAL A 214 5.88 12.45 -2.09
C VAL A 214 4.81 11.39 -2.28
N THR A 215 4.77 10.41 -1.39
CA THR A 215 3.72 9.38 -1.33
C THR A 215 3.10 9.32 0.06
N TRP A 216 1.88 8.78 0.15
CA TRP A 216 1.14 8.60 1.39
C TRP A 216 0.71 7.14 1.55
N SER A 217 0.90 6.58 2.75
CA SER A 217 0.43 5.26 3.15
C SER A 217 -0.66 5.39 4.22
N ALA A 218 -1.90 5.06 3.85
CA ALA A 218 -3.03 5.07 4.79
C ALA A 218 -2.95 3.92 5.82
N ALA A 219 -2.23 2.83 5.51
CA ALA A 219 -2.08 1.70 6.44
C ALA A 219 -1.17 2.06 7.63
N THR A 220 -0.22 2.96 7.44
CA THR A 220 0.78 3.35 8.45
C THR A 220 0.67 4.82 8.86
N ASN A 221 -0.27 5.59 8.31
CA ASN A 221 -0.40 7.04 8.47
C ASN A 221 0.92 7.78 8.20
N GLU A 222 1.58 7.43 7.10
CA GLU A 222 2.95 7.88 6.85
C GLU A 222 3.08 8.56 5.49
N ALA A 223 3.66 9.75 5.50
CA ALA A 223 4.12 10.44 4.31
C ALA A 223 5.59 10.09 4.04
N THR A 224 5.95 9.81 2.81
CA THR A 224 7.34 9.53 2.39
C THR A 224 7.76 10.46 1.26
N PHE A 225 8.80 11.24 1.50
CA PHE A 225 9.55 11.97 0.49
C PHE A 225 10.73 11.11 0.01
N THR A 226 10.77 10.82 -1.29
CA THR A 226 11.84 10.06 -1.95
C THR A 226 12.63 11.02 -2.85
N PRO A 227 13.88 11.37 -2.50
CA PRO A 227 14.75 12.17 -3.37
C PRO A 227 14.91 11.54 -4.76
N THR A 228 14.93 12.35 -5.82
CA THR A 228 15.15 11.84 -7.19
C THR A 228 16.60 11.47 -7.47
N LEU A 229 17.52 12.15 -6.79
CA LEU A 229 18.95 11.86 -6.79
C LEU A 229 19.39 11.58 -5.37
N PRO A 230 20.44 10.76 -5.17
CA PRO A 230 21.03 10.61 -3.84
C PRO A 230 21.46 11.96 -3.28
N LEU A 231 21.24 12.12 -1.97
CA LEU A 231 21.67 13.28 -1.21
C LEU A 231 23.21 13.40 -1.24
N GLU A 232 23.72 14.60 -1.08
CA GLU A 232 25.15 14.87 -1.01
C GLU A 232 25.73 14.40 0.34
N LEU A 233 27.01 14.05 0.35
CA LEU A 233 27.72 13.57 1.55
C LEU A 233 28.04 14.71 2.51
N SER A 234 27.97 14.46 3.82
CA SER A 234 28.31 15.43 4.89
C SER A 234 27.48 16.71 4.90
N GLN A 235 26.30 16.70 4.28
CA GLN A 235 25.43 17.88 4.19
C GLN A 235 24.28 17.77 5.17
N THR A 236 23.84 18.93 5.67
CA THR A 236 22.66 19.03 6.54
C THR A 236 21.45 19.42 5.70
N TYR A 237 20.38 18.65 5.87
CA TYR A 237 19.10 18.84 5.22
C TYR A 237 18.05 19.18 6.27
N THR A 238 17.11 20.04 5.88
CA THR A 238 15.92 20.37 6.67
C THR A 238 14.71 19.87 5.90
N ALA A 239 13.89 19.06 6.56
CA ALA A 239 12.61 18.61 6.05
C ALA A 239 11.48 19.33 6.81
N THR A 240 10.42 19.65 6.07
CA THR A 240 9.28 20.42 6.58
C THR A 240 7.98 19.78 6.14
N ILE A 241 7.08 19.51 7.09
CA ILE A 241 5.64 19.37 6.82
C ILE A 241 4.97 20.71 7.13
N SER A 242 4.39 21.36 6.13
CA SER A 242 3.74 22.66 6.31
C SER A 242 2.30 22.55 6.82
N THR A 243 1.76 23.66 7.32
CA THR A 243 0.33 23.77 7.69
C THR A 243 -0.64 23.62 6.51
N GLY A 244 -0.14 23.56 5.26
CA GLY A 244 -0.96 23.24 4.10
C GLY A 244 -1.43 21.78 4.05
N ALA A 245 -0.74 20.87 4.76
CA ALA A 245 -1.13 19.48 4.90
C ALA A 245 -2.36 19.35 5.80
N GLN A 246 -3.40 18.67 5.31
CA GLN A 246 -4.70 18.56 5.97
C GLN A 246 -5.16 17.10 6.08
N ASP A 247 -6.02 16.83 7.05
CA ASP A 247 -6.75 15.57 7.12
C ASP A 247 -7.95 15.53 6.15
N ALA A 248 -8.68 14.41 6.12
CA ALA A 248 -9.90 14.28 5.31
C ALA A 248 -11.03 15.23 5.74
N ALA A 249 -10.99 15.75 6.96
CA ALA A 249 -11.90 16.76 7.50
C ALA A 249 -11.45 18.20 7.17
N GLY A 250 -10.28 18.41 6.55
CA GLY A 250 -9.76 19.74 6.21
C GLY A 250 -9.03 20.43 7.37
N SER A 251 -8.71 19.71 8.44
CA SER A 251 -7.93 20.24 9.56
C SER A 251 -6.45 20.26 9.21
N SER A 252 -5.82 21.42 9.33
CA SER A 252 -4.37 21.61 9.16
C SER A 252 -3.57 21.26 10.41
N LEU A 253 -2.25 21.05 10.23
CA LEU A 253 -1.31 21.11 11.35
C LEU A 253 -1.38 22.49 12.01
N ALA A 254 -1.20 22.54 13.33
CA ALA A 254 -1.22 23.80 14.09
C ALA A 254 -0.05 24.73 13.73
N THR A 255 1.13 24.15 13.49
CA THR A 255 2.35 24.82 13.02
C THR A 255 3.06 23.95 12.01
N ASN A 256 4.00 24.51 11.26
CA ASN A 256 4.93 23.69 10.48
C ASN A 256 5.69 22.74 11.42
N HIS A 257 5.96 21.54 10.92
CA HIS A 257 6.83 20.58 11.58
C HIS A 257 8.15 20.52 10.82
N ASP A 258 9.19 21.08 11.42
CA ASP A 258 10.54 21.12 10.86
C ASP A 258 11.46 20.17 11.63
N TRP A 259 12.28 19.42 10.89
CA TRP A 259 13.38 18.64 11.47
C TRP A 259 14.57 18.63 10.54
N SER A 260 15.76 18.44 11.11
CA SER A 260 16.99 18.38 10.33
C SER A 260 17.71 17.06 10.48
N PHE A 261 18.54 16.71 9.52
CA PHE A 261 19.46 15.56 9.60
C PHE A 261 20.71 15.81 8.75
N THR A 262 21.79 15.10 9.07
CA THR A 262 23.08 15.23 8.40
C THR A 262 23.49 13.90 7.78
N THR A 263 23.78 13.91 6.49
CA THR A 263 24.25 12.73 5.76
C THR A 263 25.68 12.35 6.18
N GLY A 264 25.99 11.06 6.13
CA GLY A 264 27.32 10.56 6.50
C GLY A 264 28.39 10.88 5.45
N ALA A 265 29.63 11.08 5.89
CA ALA A 265 30.78 11.30 4.99
C ALA A 265 31.17 10.05 4.19
N CYS A 266 30.82 8.87 4.69
CA CYS A 266 31.24 7.57 4.16
C CYS A 266 30.06 6.69 3.70
N SER A 267 28.89 7.30 3.49
CA SER A 267 27.68 6.61 3.03
C SER A 267 27.90 5.99 1.66
N GLN A 268 27.71 4.68 1.55
CA GLN A 268 27.74 3.99 0.26
C GLN A 268 26.36 3.99 -0.37
N LEU A 269 26.29 4.21 -1.69
CA LEU A 269 25.09 3.89 -2.45
C LEU A 269 25.00 2.38 -2.68
N PRO A 270 23.78 1.81 -2.78
CA PRO A 270 23.60 0.43 -3.19
C PRO A 270 24.33 0.10 -4.51
N VAL A 271 24.65 -1.17 -4.70
CA VAL A 271 25.20 -1.63 -5.99
C VAL A 271 24.03 -1.99 -6.89
N GLU A 272 23.92 -1.27 -8.02
CA GLU A 272 22.89 -1.53 -9.02
C GLU A 272 23.11 -2.88 -9.70
N LEU A 273 22.17 -3.81 -9.51
CA LEU A 273 22.26 -5.18 -10.03
C LEU A 273 21.66 -5.34 -11.44
N GLY A 274 20.94 -4.33 -11.94
CA GLY A 274 20.17 -4.46 -13.19
C GLY A 274 19.27 -5.69 -13.19
N SER A 275 19.20 -6.40 -14.32
CA SER A 275 18.43 -7.64 -14.46
C SER A 275 18.97 -8.80 -13.62
N ALA A 276 20.25 -8.79 -13.24
CA ALA A 276 20.82 -9.78 -12.31
C ALA A 276 20.11 -9.74 -10.95
N GLY A 277 19.52 -8.59 -10.59
CA GLY A 277 18.72 -8.42 -9.39
C GLY A 277 17.49 -9.34 -9.31
N ASN A 278 17.02 -9.87 -10.43
CA ASN A 278 15.86 -10.79 -10.48
C ASN A 278 16.20 -12.22 -10.05
N PHE A 279 17.46 -12.61 -10.15
CA PHE A 279 17.94 -13.96 -9.89
C PHE A 279 18.29 -14.17 -8.43
N ALA A 280 17.86 -15.31 -7.88
CA ALA A 280 18.35 -15.82 -6.60
C ALA A 280 19.68 -16.57 -6.80
N VAL A 281 19.81 -17.28 -7.92
CA VAL A 281 21.00 -18.04 -8.29
C VAL A 281 21.33 -17.79 -9.75
N MET A 282 22.58 -17.43 -10.04
CA MET A 282 23.09 -17.26 -11.40
C MET A 282 24.51 -17.78 -11.51
N ALA A 283 24.84 -18.46 -12.62
CA ALA A 283 26.19 -18.93 -12.90
C ALA A 283 26.62 -18.67 -14.35
N GLY A 284 27.92 -18.47 -14.59
CA GLY A 284 28.46 -18.38 -15.94
C GLY A 284 28.54 -19.74 -16.65
N SER A 285 28.86 -20.80 -15.92
CA SER A 285 29.09 -22.14 -16.52
C SER A 285 27.97 -23.13 -16.25
N THR A 286 27.74 -23.49 -14.98
CA THR A 286 26.71 -24.47 -14.62
C THR A 286 26.08 -24.17 -13.26
N VAL A 287 24.86 -24.62 -13.05
CA VAL A 287 24.27 -24.76 -11.72
C VAL A 287 24.00 -26.23 -11.46
N THR A 288 24.50 -26.74 -10.34
CA THR A 288 24.24 -28.11 -9.88
C THR A 288 23.61 -28.07 -8.49
N SER A 289 22.60 -28.92 -8.28
CA SER A 289 22.00 -29.14 -6.96
C SER A 289 21.97 -30.61 -6.61
N THR A 290 22.29 -30.91 -5.35
CA THR A 290 22.05 -32.21 -4.72
C THR A 290 21.01 -32.04 -3.62
N GLY A 291 20.20 -33.07 -3.37
CA GLY A 291 19.20 -33.03 -2.31
C GLY A 291 18.04 -32.04 -2.55
N GLN A 292 17.31 -31.74 -1.47
CA GLN A 292 16.07 -30.96 -1.43
C GLN A 292 16.31 -29.45 -1.35
N THR A 293 17.19 -28.92 -2.20
CA THR A 293 17.41 -27.47 -2.30
C THR A 293 16.13 -26.73 -2.69
N SER A 294 15.82 -25.61 -2.05
CA SER A 294 14.72 -24.70 -2.40
C SER A 294 15.25 -23.33 -2.80
N VAL A 295 14.94 -22.88 -4.01
CA VAL A 295 15.31 -21.55 -4.53
C VAL A 295 14.05 -20.71 -4.73
N THR A 296 13.99 -19.52 -4.13
CA THR A 296 12.92 -18.54 -4.33
C THR A 296 13.47 -17.30 -5.02
N GLY A 297 13.06 -17.08 -6.27
CA GLY A 297 13.64 -16.15 -7.24
C GLY A 297 14.16 -16.89 -8.47
N ASP A 298 14.54 -16.15 -9.52
CA ASP A 298 14.91 -16.77 -10.79
C ASP A 298 16.26 -17.49 -10.71
N LEU A 299 16.41 -18.51 -11.55
CA LEU A 299 17.59 -19.36 -11.63
C LEU A 299 18.17 -19.31 -13.05
N GLY A 300 19.42 -18.86 -13.19
CA GLY A 300 20.02 -18.54 -14.48
C GLY A 300 21.39 -19.17 -14.73
N VAL A 301 21.66 -19.57 -15.97
CA VAL A 301 23.01 -19.87 -16.45
C VAL A 301 23.22 -19.23 -17.82
N SER A 302 24.35 -18.57 -18.06
CA SER A 302 24.69 -18.06 -19.39
C SER A 302 26.19 -17.97 -19.68
N SER A 303 26.53 -18.16 -20.95
CA SER A 303 27.72 -18.81 -21.52
C SER A 303 27.64 -20.34 -21.48
N GLY A 304 27.24 -20.92 -20.34
CA GLY A 304 26.78 -22.31 -20.28
C GLY A 304 25.26 -22.46 -20.41
N THR A 305 24.78 -23.70 -20.32
CA THR A 305 23.35 -24.05 -20.44
C THR A 305 22.88 -25.07 -19.39
N ALA A 306 23.79 -25.62 -18.58
CA ALA A 306 23.46 -26.74 -17.70
C ALA A 306 22.95 -26.28 -16.34
N ILE A 307 21.71 -26.67 -16.02
CA ILE A 307 21.10 -26.57 -14.68
C ILE A 307 20.57 -27.96 -14.32
N THR A 308 21.23 -28.63 -13.36
CA THR A 308 20.93 -30.00 -12.94
C THR A 308 20.50 -30.06 -11.47
N GLY A 309 19.76 -31.11 -11.09
CA GLY A 309 19.31 -31.29 -9.70
C GLY A 309 17.99 -30.64 -9.32
N PHE A 310 17.23 -30.15 -10.31
CA PHE A 310 15.87 -29.62 -10.14
C PHE A 310 14.92 -30.39 -11.07
N PRO A 311 14.36 -31.55 -10.67
CA PRO A 311 14.29 -32.16 -9.32
C PRO A 311 15.54 -32.94 -8.86
N PRO A 312 15.68 -33.31 -7.54
CA PRO A 312 14.72 -33.12 -6.44
C PRO A 312 14.67 -31.70 -5.85
N GLY A 313 15.62 -30.84 -6.20
CA GLY A 313 15.53 -29.43 -5.86
C GLY A 313 14.26 -28.78 -6.40
N LYS A 314 13.75 -27.78 -5.68
CA LYS A 314 12.56 -27.02 -6.00
C LYS A 314 12.93 -25.58 -6.36
N LEU A 315 12.40 -25.10 -7.47
CA LEU A 315 12.50 -23.71 -7.91
C LEU A 315 11.13 -23.03 -7.80
N ILE A 316 11.09 -21.87 -7.14
CA ILE A 316 9.97 -20.95 -7.07
C ILE A 316 10.40 -19.67 -7.80
N GLY A 317 10.31 -19.70 -9.12
CA GLY A 317 10.82 -18.66 -10.03
C GLY A 317 10.96 -19.19 -11.45
N ALA A 318 11.46 -18.36 -12.36
CA ALA A 318 11.75 -18.76 -13.73
C ALA A 318 13.13 -19.42 -13.86
N LYS A 319 13.23 -20.41 -14.74
CA LYS A 319 14.49 -21.08 -15.10
C LYS A 319 14.97 -20.53 -16.45
N HIS A 320 16.19 -20.01 -16.48
CA HIS A 320 16.83 -19.42 -17.67
C HIS A 320 18.14 -20.14 -17.98
N ALA A 321 18.17 -20.95 -19.05
CA ALA A 321 19.31 -21.79 -19.39
C ALA A 321 19.88 -21.41 -20.77
N GLY A 322 20.85 -20.50 -20.78
CA GLY A 322 21.49 -20.00 -22.01
C GLY A 322 20.61 -19.09 -22.87
N ASP A 323 19.56 -18.51 -22.28
CA ASP A 323 18.64 -17.62 -22.99
C ASP A 323 19.07 -16.13 -22.91
N PRO A 324 18.41 -15.22 -23.66
CA PRO A 324 18.74 -13.80 -23.63
C PRO A 324 18.60 -13.15 -22.25
N THR A 325 17.65 -13.60 -21.43
CA THR A 325 17.45 -13.07 -20.06
C THR A 325 18.64 -13.42 -19.18
N ALA A 326 19.12 -14.66 -19.20
CA ALA A 326 20.31 -15.06 -18.48
C ALA A 326 21.58 -14.39 -19.03
N ALA A 327 21.67 -14.18 -20.35
CA ALA A 327 22.79 -13.46 -20.97
C ALA A 327 22.86 -12.00 -20.50
N GLN A 328 21.72 -11.28 -20.48
CA GLN A 328 21.66 -9.93 -19.95
C GLN A 328 21.94 -9.90 -18.44
N GLY A 329 21.45 -10.89 -17.70
CA GLY A 329 21.74 -11.06 -16.28
C GLY A 329 23.24 -11.17 -15.98
N ILE A 330 24.00 -11.95 -16.76
CA ILE A 330 25.47 -12.05 -16.59
C ILE A 330 26.19 -10.74 -16.96
N ALA A 331 25.71 -10.03 -17.99
CA ALA A 331 26.25 -8.72 -18.36
C ALA A 331 26.06 -7.69 -17.23
N ASP A 332 24.85 -7.61 -16.68
CA ASP A 332 24.51 -6.71 -15.56
C ASP A 332 25.24 -7.11 -14.28
N LEU A 333 25.36 -8.42 -14.00
CA LEU A 333 26.18 -8.91 -12.89
C LEU A 333 27.65 -8.49 -13.03
N THR A 334 28.19 -8.51 -14.25
CA THR A 334 29.56 -8.04 -14.50
C THR A 334 29.69 -6.54 -14.25
N ALA A 335 28.71 -5.73 -14.67
CA ALA A 335 28.67 -4.31 -14.37
C ALA A 335 28.59 -4.05 -12.85
N ALA A 336 27.71 -4.76 -12.15
CA ALA A 336 27.54 -4.67 -10.69
C ALA A 336 28.81 -5.07 -9.93
N TYR A 337 29.46 -6.17 -10.32
CA TYR A 337 30.72 -6.61 -9.75
C TYR A 337 31.83 -5.58 -9.92
N ASN A 338 31.97 -5.02 -11.14
CA ASN A 338 32.97 -3.98 -11.42
C ASN A 338 32.65 -2.67 -10.66
N ASN A 339 31.38 -2.30 -10.54
CA ASN A 339 30.94 -1.18 -9.71
C ASN A 339 31.34 -1.37 -8.24
N ALA A 340 31.04 -2.53 -7.68
CA ALA A 340 31.38 -2.88 -6.31
C ALA A 340 32.89 -2.90 -6.08
N ALA A 341 33.66 -3.51 -7.00
CA ALA A 341 35.13 -3.58 -6.93
C ALA A 341 35.80 -2.19 -7.07
N GLY A 342 35.18 -1.29 -7.83
CA GLY A 342 35.65 0.07 -8.08
C GLY A 342 35.34 1.08 -6.96
N ARG A 343 34.51 0.73 -5.97
CA ARG A 343 34.21 1.62 -4.84
C ARG A 343 35.49 1.96 -4.06
N SER A 344 35.65 3.23 -3.71
CA SER A 344 36.86 3.75 -3.04
C SER A 344 36.57 4.78 -1.95
N LEU A 345 35.29 5.10 -1.69
CA LEU A 345 34.91 6.05 -0.64
C LEU A 345 35.08 5.40 0.74
N CYS A 346 35.94 5.98 1.59
CA CYS A 346 36.20 5.57 2.97
C CYS A 346 36.39 4.03 3.18
N PRO A 347 37.36 3.38 2.51
CA PRO A 347 37.56 1.95 2.69
C PRO A 347 38.11 1.67 4.09
N VAL A 348 37.46 0.75 4.80
CA VAL A 348 37.98 0.15 6.03
C VAL A 348 38.73 -1.12 5.67
N THR A 349 40.01 -1.19 5.99
CA THR A 349 40.81 -2.40 5.74
C THR A 349 40.39 -3.52 6.69
N VAL A 350 40.10 -4.69 6.11
CA VAL A 350 39.78 -5.93 6.83
C VAL A 350 40.58 -7.09 6.24
N ALA A 351 40.85 -8.13 7.02
CA ALA A 351 41.55 -9.32 6.56
C ALA A 351 41.20 -10.53 7.44
N GLY A 352 41.24 -11.74 6.87
CA GLY A 352 41.07 -12.97 7.63
C GLY A 352 39.65 -13.15 8.19
N ASN A 353 39.54 -13.53 9.47
CA ASN A 353 38.28 -13.83 10.12
C ASN A 353 37.49 -12.56 10.49
N LEU A 354 36.25 -12.49 10.03
CA LEU A 354 35.26 -11.46 10.38
C LEU A 354 34.33 -11.89 11.53
N GLY A 355 34.30 -13.18 11.88
CA GLY A 355 33.41 -13.65 12.94
C GLY A 355 33.78 -13.07 14.31
N GLY A 356 32.76 -12.82 15.13
CA GLY A 356 32.85 -12.09 16.40
C GLY A 356 32.84 -10.57 16.26
N GLN A 357 32.94 -10.02 15.03
CA GLN A 357 32.90 -8.59 14.80
C GLN A 357 31.47 -8.06 14.68
N THR A 358 31.27 -6.81 15.07
CA THR A 358 30.10 -6.01 14.72
C THR A 358 30.54 -4.87 13.81
N LEU A 359 30.09 -4.90 12.56
CA LEU A 359 30.43 -3.93 11.54
C LEU A 359 29.25 -2.98 11.29
N THR A 360 29.56 -1.72 11.04
CA THR A 360 28.60 -0.65 10.71
C THR A 360 28.54 -0.42 9.20
N PRO A 361 27.61 0.39 8.68
CA PRO A 361 27.53 0.62 7.24
C PRO A 361 28.81 1.22 6.68
N GLY A 362 29.19 0.81 5.48
CA GLY A 362 30.43 1.28 4.85
C GLY A 362 31.03 0.31 3.84
N LEU A 363 32.23 0.68 3.40
CA LEU A 363 33.05 -0.09 2.47
C LEU A 363 34.16 -0.80 3.23
N TYR A 364 34.23 -2.12 3.10
CA TYR A 364 35.23 -2.99 3.73
C TYR A 364 36.10 -3.62 2.65
N LYS A 365 37.42 -3.49 2.75
CA LYS A 365 38.37 -3.93 1.72
C LYS A 365 39.44 -4.86 2.28
N SER A 366 39.59 -6.01 1.64
CA SER A 366 40.65 -6.99 1.87
C SER A 366 41.46 -7.22 0.60
N THR A 367 42.78 -7.25 0.75
CA THR A 367 43.72 -7.68 -0.32
C THR A 367 43.95 -9.19 -0.33
N SER A 368 43.32 -9.92 0.60
CA SER A 368 43.41 -11.37 0.74
C SER A 368 42.01 -12.00 0.78
N SER A 369 41.94 -13.26 1.22
CA SER A 369 40.66 -13.89 1.56
C SER A 369 40.02 -13.25 2.79
N LEU A 370 38.69 -13.37 2.86
CA LEU A 370 37.89 -13.13 4.06
C LEU A 370 37.20 -14.43 4.47
N ALA A 371 37.01 -14.61 5.77
CA ALA A 371 36.33 -15.77 6.32
C ALA A 371 35.41 -15.38 7.46
N ILE A 372 34.39 -16.18 7.72
CA ILE A 372 33.72 -16.27 9.02
C ILE A 372 34.07 -17.67 9.52
N SER A 373 35.18 -17.78 10.23
CA SER A 373 35.73 -19.07 10.66
C SER A 373 35.43 -19.38 12.12
N GLU A 374 35.30 -18.34 12.95
CA GLU A 374 35.02 -18.44 14.38
C GLU A 374 34.18 -17.25 14.83
N GLY A 375 33.11 -17.50 15.60
CA GLY A 375 32.11 -16.49 15.94
C GLY A 375 31.18 -16.15 14.76
N ASP A 376 30.14 -15.37 15.03
CA ASP A 376 29.22 -14.89 14.00
C ASP A 376 29.53 -13.43 13.65
N LEU A 377 29.29 -13.03 12.40
CA LEU A 377 29.47 -11.66 11.96
C LEU A 377 28.17 -10.88 12.15
N THR A 378 28.20 -9.78 12.88
CA THR A 378 27.03 -8.89 13.02
C THR A 378 27.18 -7.67 12.13
N LEU A 379 26.14 -7.35 11.35
CA LEU A 379 26.01 -6.12 10.58
C LEU A 379 24.93 -5.26 11.22
N ASP A 380 25.32 -4.11 11.76
CA ASP A 380 24.44 -3.21 12.50
C ASP A 380 24.27 -1.90 11.74
N ALA A 381 23.06 -1.65 11.24
CA ALA A 381 22.75 -0.44 10.48
C ALA A 381 22.44 0.79 11.34
N LYS A 382 22.59 0.70 12.68
CA LYS A 382 22.46 1.83 13.62
C LYS A 382 21.13 2.59 13.51
N GLY A 383 20.06 1.88 13.18
CA GLY A 383 18.71 2.43 13.00
C GLY A 383 18.41 2.94 11.58
N ASP A 384 19.37 2.85 10.65
CA ASP A 384 19.19 3.27 9.27
C ASP A 384 18.98 2.08 8.32
N GLY A 385 17.73 1.73 8.05
CA GLY A 385 17.40 0.59 7.18
C GLY A 385 17.84 0.73 5.71
N ASP A 386 18.16 1.94 5.26
CA ASP A 386 18.67 2.18 3.90
C ASP A 386 20.20 2.09 3.81
N ALA A 387 20.87 1.82 4.94
CA ALA A 387 22.31 1.77 5.00
C ALA A 387 22.92 0.56 4.30
N VAL A 388 24.08 0.78 3.68
CA VAL A 388 24.70 -0.14 2.74
C VAL A 388 26.04 -0.66 3.27
N PHE A 389 26.26 -1.96 3.06
CA PHE A 389 27.50 -2.65 3.39
C PHE A 389 28.10 -3.24 2.11
N ILE A 390 29.34 -2.88 1.79
CA ILE A 390 30.05 -3.41 0.62
C ILE A 390 31.35 -4.05 1.10
N PHE A 391 31.53 -5.33 0.81
CA PHE A 391 32.75 -6.07 1.09
C PHE A 391 33.49 -6.35 -0.21
N GLN A 392 34.74 -5.91 -0.32
CA GLN A 392 35.66 -6.21 -1.40
C GLN A 392 36.73 -7.15 -0.89
N MET A 393 36.96 -8.26 -1.58
CA MET A 393 38.08 -9.16 -1.29
C MET A 393 38.75 -9.63 -2.57
N ALA A 394 40.09 -9.65 -2.58
CA ALA A 394 40.86 -10.04 -3.75
C ALA A 394 40.84 -11.55 -4.04
N SER A 395 40.54 -12.38 -3.03
CA SER A 395 40.54 -13.83 -3.13
C SER A 395 39.19 -14.40 -2.68
N THR A 396 39.20 -15.42 -1.81
CA THR A 396 38.03 -16.20 -1.44
C THR A 396 37.21 -15.58 -0.31
N LEU A 397 35.94 -15.97 -0.26
CA LEU A 397 35.04 -15.78 0.88
C LEU A 397 34.64 -17.15 1.43
N THR A 398 34.89 -17.42 2.71
CA THR A 398 34.51 -18.72 3.30
C THR A 398 33.73 -18.59 4.60
N THR A 399 32.88 -19.56 4.89
CA THR A 399 32.34 -19.77 6.24
C THR A 399 32.62 -21.18 6.72
N THR A 400 32.94 -21.36 8.00
CA THR A 400 32.93 -22.70 8.62
C THR A 400 31.51 -23.14 8.94
N ALA A 401 31.33 -24.38 9.39
CA ALA A 401 30.01 -24.94 9.67
C ALA A 401 29.24 -24.13 10.75
N GLY A 402 27.95 -23.92 10.50
CA GLY A 402 27.01 -23.28 11.44
C GLY A 402 27.24 -21.78 11.70
N ARG A 403 28.14 -21.13 10.96
CA ARG A 403 28.41 -19.69 11.12
C ARG A 403 27.30 -18.83 10.54
N GLN A 404 27.11 -17.64 11.11
CA GLN A 404 26.03 -16.74 10.73
C GLN A 404 26.51 -15.33 10.37
N VAL A 405 25.78 -14.71 9.45
CA VAL A 405 25.73 -13.25 9.30
C VAL A 405 24.41 -12.76 9.91
N VAL A 406 24.52 -11.99 10.99
CA VAL A 406 23.40 -11.49 11.79
C VAL A 406 23.12 -10.04 11.43
N LEU A 407 21.87 -9.71 11.13
CA LEU A 407 21.44 -8.35 10.81
C LEU A 407 20.80 -7.68 12.02
N THR A 408 21.23 -6.47 12.36
CA THR A 408 20.70 -5.69 13.49
C THR A 408 20.56 -4.21 13.12
N GLY A 409 19.92 -3.43 13.98
CA GLY A 409 19.78 -1.98 13.78
C GLY A 409 19.05 -1.61 12.49
N GLY A 410 18.17 -2.48 11.98
CA GLY A 410 17.43 -2.26 10.74
C GLY A 410 18.16 -2.69 9.46
N ALA A 411 19.35 -3.28 9.55
CA ALA A 411 20.11 -3.77 8.39
C ALA A 411 19.28 -4.73 7.53
N ARG A 412 19.37 -4.58 6.20
CA ARG A 412 18.60 -5.38 5.23
C ARG A 412 19.53 -6.14 4.29
N SER A 413 19.21 -7.40 4.00
CA SER A 413 19.96 -8.23 3.05
C SER A 413 19.99 -7.64 1.63
N THR A 414 19.01 -6.82 1.25
CA THR A 414 19.01 -6.06 -0.01
C THR A 414 20.19 -5.10 -0.15
N ASN A 415 20.72 -4.59 0.96
CA ASN A 415 21.75 -3.55 1.00
C ASN A 415 23.15 -4.07 1.37
N ILE A 416 23.36 -5.39 1.30
CA ILE A 416 24.64 -6.03 1.63
C ILE A 416 25.21 -6.69 0.37
N PHE A 417 26.43 -6.32 0.01
CA PHE A 417 27.09 -6.74 -1.23
C PHE A 417 28.47 -7.32 -0.93
N TRP A 418 28.73 -8.51 -1.47
CA TRP A 418 30.02 -9.20 -1.35
C TRP A 418 30.64 -9.35 -2.73
N GLN A 419 31.65 -8.55 -3.04
CA GLN A 419 32.47 -8.69 -4.23
C GLN A 419 33.63 -9.63 -3.92
N VAL A 420 33.58 -10.84 -4.48
CA VAL A 420 34.53 -11.93 -4.20
C VAL A 420 35.46 -12.12 -5.39
N GLY A 421 36.75 -11.85 -5.20
CA GLY A 421 37.76 -11.86 -6.26
C GLY A 421 38.00 -13.21 -6.92
N THR A 422 37.70 -14.31 -6.21
CA THR A 422 37.72 -15.66 -6.78
C THR A 422 36.41 -16.39 -6.50
N SER A 423 36.39 -17.28 -5.51
CA SER A 423 35.25 -18.15 -5.22
C SER A 423 34.75 -17.96 -3.79
N ALA A 424 33.46 -18.23 -3.59
CA ALA A 424 32.83 -18.28 -2.27
C ALA A 424 32.47 -19.72 -1.87
N THR A 425 32.69 -20.09 -0.61
CA THR A 425 32.32 -21.41 -0.08
C THR A 425 31.69 -21.29 1.29
N PHE A 426 30.42 -21.65 1.40
CA PHE A 426 29.65 -21.58 2.63
C PHE A 426 29.61 -22.95 3.31
N GLY A 427 30.08 -23.01 4.56
CA GLY A 427 30.10 -24.23 5.36
C GLY A 427 28.70 -24.79 5.62
N THR A 428 28.62 -26.07 5.98
CA THR A 428 27.35 -26.74 6.24
C THR A 428 26.53 -26.00 7.29
N THR A 429 25.21 -25.93 7.11
CA THR A 429 24.26 -25.27 8.03
C THR A 429 24.55 -23.79 8.35
N SER A 430 25.45 -23.13 7.60
CA SER A 430 25.69 -21.69 7.77
C SER A 430 24.48 -20.86 7.33
N SER A 431 24.31 -19.67 7.90
CA SER A 431 23.24 -18.74 7.51
C SER A 431 23.84 -17.43 7.04
N PHE A 432 23.71 -17.16 5.74
CA PHE A 432 24.37 -16.04 5.09
C PHE A 432 23.37 -14.99 4.59
N GLN A 433 23.80 -13.73 4.51
CA GLN A 433 22.96 -12.59 4.17
C GLN A 433 23.61 -11.79 3.04
N GLY A 434 22.80 -11.34 2.07
CA GLY A 434 23.22 -10.38 1.06
C GLY A 434 23.49 -10.96 -0.32
N THR A 435 23.89 -10.08 -1.23
CA THR A 435 24.18 -10.43 -2.64
C THR A 435 25.66 -10.79 -2.78
N VAL A 436 25.94 -12.06 -3.05
CA VAL A 436 27.29 -12.60 -3.25
C VAL A 436 27.58 -12.60 -4.74
N MET A 437 28.56 -11.79 -5.15
CA MET A 437 29.04 -11.67 -6.52
C MET A 437 30.46 -12.21 -6.60
N ALA A 438 30.61 -13.47 -7.02
CA ALA A 438 31.91 -14.11 -7.18
C ALA A 438 32.36 -14.06 -8.63
N ASP A 439 33.66 -13.83 -8.85
CA ASP A 439 34.25 -13.90 -10.19
C ASP A 439 34.19 -15.34 -10.74
N GLN A 440 34.55 -16.31 -9.89
CA GLN A 440 34.61 -17.72 -10.19
C GLN A 440 33.39 -18.46 -9.61
N ALA A 441 33.59 -19.45 -8.74
CA ALA A 441 32.54 -20.35 -8.31
C ALA A 441 31.90 -19.95 -6.96
N ILE A 442 30.66 -20.38 -6.74
CA ILE A 442 30.00 -20.30 -5.44
C ILE A 442 29.56 -21.70 -5.04
N THR A 443 29.90 -22.12 -3.82
CA THR A 443 29.48 -23.42 -3.26
C THR A 443 28.75 -23.19 -1.95
N LEU A 444 27.51 -23.66 -1.87
CA LEU A 444 26.78 -23.77 -0.61
C LEU A 444 26.78 -25.26 -0.22
N ASN A 445 27.48 -25.59 0.86
CA ASN A 445 27.49 -26.97 1.37
C ASN A 445 26.17 -27.32 2.05
N THR A 446 25.99 -28.60 2.38
CA THR A 446 24.76 -29.19 2.91
C THR A 446 24.06 -28.31 3.95
N GLY A 447 22.82 -27.92 3.67
CA GLY A 447 21.97 -27.21 4.62
C GLY A 447 22.33 -25.73 4.84
N ALA A 448 23.32 -25.18 4.14
CA ALA A 448 23.57 -23.74 4.19
C ALA A 448 22.37 -22.95 3.65
N THR A 449 22.11 -21.78 4.22
CA THR A 449 21.00 -20.90 3.85
C THR A 449 21.52 -19.54 3.41
N LEU A 450 20.83 -18.93 2.45
CA LEU A 450 21.15 -17.61 1.92
C LEU A 450 19.87 -16.78 1.76
N ASN A 451 19.73 -15.73 2.57
CA ASN A 451 18.76 -14.66 2.31
C ASN A 451 19.49 -13.57 1.52
N GLY A 452 19.41 -13.65 0.21
CA GLY A 452 20.39 -13.03 -0.66
C GLY A 452 20.38 -13.59 -2.07
N ARG A 453 21.52 -13.46 -2.74
CA ARG A 453 21.73 -13.96 -4.10
C ARG A 453 23.09 -14.62 -4.23
N ALA A 454 23.17 -15.76 -4.91
CA ALA A 454 24.42 -16.43 -5.26
C ALA A 454 24.69 -16.22 -6.75
N LEU A 455 25.53 -15.22 -7.08
CA LEU A 455 25.77 -14.77 -8.45
C LEU A 455 27.24 -15.01 -8.82
N ALA A 456 27.51 -16.10 -9.53
CA ALA A 456 28.83 -16.47 -10.05
C ALA A 456 28.98 -15.96 -11.50
N ARG A 457 29.94 -15.08 -11.75
CA ARG A 457 30.13 -14.44 -13.07
C ARG A 457 30.60 -15.42 -14.15
N ILE A 458 31.62 -16.22 -13.84
CA ILE A 458 32.28 -17.11 -14.81
C ILE A 458 32.09 -18.56 -14.40
N GLY A 459 32.25 -18.84 -13.10
CA GLY A 459 32.25 -20.19 -12.56
C GLY A 459 30.85 -20.80 -12.39
N ALA A 460 30.83 -21.90 -11.66
CA ALA A 460 29.62 -22.66 -11.37
C ALA A 460 29.01 -22.24 -10.03
N VAL A 461 27.72 -22.53 -9.85
CA VAL A 461 27.09 -22.56 -8.52
C VAL A 461 26.75 -24.00 -8.16
N ALA A 462 27.27 -24.48 -7.04
CA ALA A 462 27.00 -25.81 -6.51
C ALA A 462 26.20 -25.72 -5.20
N LEU A 463 25.10 -26.46 -5.13
CA LEU A 463 24.13 -26.46 -4.04
C LEU A 463 23.90 -27.88 -3.49
N ASP A 464 23.63 -27.98 -2.20
CA ASP A 464 23.32 -29.22 -1.48
C ASP A 464 22.35 -28.95 -0.32
N ASP A 465 21.12 -29.44 -0.40
CA ASP A 465 20.06 -29.26 0.61
C ASP A 465 19.88 -27.80 1.10
N ASN A 466 20.05 -26.82 0.21
CA ASN A 466 20.08 -25.40 0.60
C ASN A 466 18.73 -24.71 0.56
N THR A 467 18.57 -23.63 1.32
CA THR A 467 17.47 -22.67 1.13
C THR A 467 18.02 -21.33 0.70
N ILE A 468 17.66 -20.88 -0.51
CA ILE A 468 18.05 -19.58 -1.06
C ILE A 468 16.80 -18.77 -1.34
N VAL A 469 16.72 -17.57 -0.76
CA VAL A 469 15.60 -16.66 -0.92
C VAL A 469 16.13 -15.31 -1.38
N LYS A 470 15.74 -14.90 -2.59
CA LYS A 470 15.99 -13.53 -3.07
C LYS A 470 15.34 -12.55 -2.09
N PRO A 471 16.05 -11.51 -1.62
CA PRO A 471 15.46 -10.51 -0.76
C PRO A 471 14.27 -9.83 -1.43
N ALA A 472 13.20 -9.59 -0.66
CA ALA A 472 12.08 -8.76 -1.13
C ALA A 472 12.59 -7.34 -1.45
N PRO A 473 12.07 -6.68 -2.50
CA PRO A 473 12.46 -5.32 -2.87
C PRO A 473 12.21 -4.30 -1.75
#